data_AF-A0A170ZA08-F1
#
_entry.id   AF-A0A170ZA08-F1
#
_cell.length_a   1.000
_cell.length_b   1.000
_cell.length_c   1.000
_cell.angle_alpha   90.00
_cell.angle_beta   90.00
_cell.angle_gamma   90.00
#
_symmetry.space_group_name_H-M   'P 1'
#
loop_
_entity.id
_entity.type
_entity.pdbx_description
1 polymer ?
#
loop_
_entity_poly.entity_id
_entity_poly.type
_entity_poly.pdbx_seq_one_letter_code
_entity_poly.pdbx_strand_id
1 'polypeptide(L)'
;MNRIRTPECSTTDHGRNGSCQLEAFDAWKDPAVGARYNLGDMLLRGGTDGADALCWVTSEAVPDRWPVVVRARHGGGRSVYECGMTEFLVRVLRADFDECPVSNATLWGEGTARLLNFREERFLDEGVDPWTGESLDPFAGL
;
A
#
# COMPACT_ATOMS: atom_id res chain seq x y z
N MET A 1 -31.18 -17.92 8.83
CA MET A 1 -32.05 -16.76 8.55
C MET A 1 -31.79 -15.71 9.64
N ASN A 2 -30.87 -14.78 9.44
CA ASN A 2 -30.69 -13.65 10.38
C ASN A 2 -30.27 -12.42 9.58
N ARG A 3 -31.19 -11.45 9.46
CA ARG A 3 -30.97 -10.17 8.78
C ARG A 3 -30.17 -9.27 9.72
N ILE A 4 -28.95 -8.91 9.33
CA ILE A 4 -28.17 -7.85 9.99
C ILE A 4 -28.82 -6.52 9.60
N ARG A 5 -29.28 -5.77 10.61
CA ARG A 5 -29.87 -4.43 10.45
C ARG A 5 -28.82 -3.48 9.89
N THR A 6 -29.15 -2.77 8.82
CA THR A 6 -28.46 -1.55 8.41
C THR A 6 -28.65 -0.47 9.48
N PRO A 7 -27.62 0.29 9.87
CA PRO A 7 -27.83 1.45 10.72
C PRO A 7 -28.49 2.56 9.89
N GLU A 8 -29.66 2.99 10.33
CA GLU A 8 -30.38 4.13 9.77
C GLU A 8 -29.61 5.42 10.05
N CYS A 9 -29.44 6.23 9.00
CA CYS A 9 -28.83 7.55 9.06
C CYS A 9 -29.77 8.49 9.83
N SER A 10 -29.43 8.82 11.07
CA SER A 10 -30.14 9.84 11.84
C SER A 10 -29.55 11.22 11.58
N THR A 11 -30.31 12.03 10.86
CA THR A 11 -30.06 13.46 10.64
C THR A 11 -30.19 14.22 11.96
N THR A 12 -29.06 14.70 12.50
CA THR A 12 -29.03 15.93 13.28
C THR A 12 -27.78 16.73 12.90
N ASP A 13 -28.02 17.77 12.11
CA ASP A 13 -27.08 18.83 11.77
C ASP A 13 -26.68 19.61 13.02
N HIS A 14 -25.40 19.59 13.37
CA HIS A 14 -24.70 20.65 14.10
C HIS A 14 -23.28 20.76 13.51
N GLY A 15 -23.05 21.80 12.72
CA GLY A 15 -21.86 22.01 11.91
C GLY A 15 -20.53 21.98 12.67
N ARG A 16 -19.61 21.15 12.14
CA ARG A 16 -18.20 21.49 11.90
C ARG A 16 -17.61 20.44 10.95
N ASN A 17 -17.12 20.90 9.79
CA ASN A 17 -16.51 20.13 8.71
C ASN A 17 -15.59 18.99 9.20
N GLY A 18 -16.03 17.74 9.08
CA GLY A 18 -15.21 16.54 9.35
C GLY A 18 -15.33 15.44 8.28
N SER A 19 -16.20 15.61 7.27
CA SER A 19 -16.48 14.58 6.25
C SER A 19 -15.65 14.69 4.97
N CYS A 20 -14.91 15.79 4.76
CA CYS A 20 -14.21 16.04 3.50
C CYS A 20 -12.85 15.32 3.37
N GLN A 21 -12.33 14.75 4.46
CA GLN A 21 -11.05 14.05 4.44
C GLN A 21 -11.20 12.56 4.10
N LEU A 22 -12.21 11.85 4.62
CA LEU A 22 -12.37 10.40 4.43
C LEU A 22 -12.61 10.00 2.96
N GLU A 23 -13.38 10.80 2.21
CA GLU A 23 -13.66 10.60 0.78
C GLU A 23 -12.38 10.61 -0.08
N ALA A 24 -11.40 11.46 0.26
CA ALA A 24 -10.16 11.61 -0.50
C ALA A 24 -9.23 10.39 -0.38
N PHE A 25 -9.26 9.67 0.75
CA PHE A 25 -8.39 8.50 0.97
C PHE A 25 -8.79 7.29 0.11
N ASP A 26 -10.06 7.21 -0.27
CA ASP A 26 -10.61 6.10 -1.03
C ASP A 26 -10.90 6.44 -2.49
N ALA A 27 -10.72 7.71 -2.88
CA ALA A 27 -10.83 8.15 -4.24
C ALA A 27 -9.72 7.57 -5.12
N TRP A 28 -10.09 7.25 -6.36
CA TRP A 28 -9.13 6.91 -7.40
C TRP A 28 -8.42 8.16 -7.90
N LYS A 29 -7.09 8.11 -8.05
CA LYS A 29 -6.32 9.19 -8.67
C LYS A 29 -6.77 9.42 -10.13
N ASP A 30 -7.07 8.35 -10.84
CA ASP A 30 -7.74 8.37 -12.14
C ASP A 30 -9.14 7.75 -12.00
N PRO A 31 -10.21 8.57 -11.94
CA PRO A 31 -11.58 8.07 -11.81
C PRO A 31 -12.03 7.20 -12.99
N ALA A 32 -11.53 7.43 -14.21
CA ALA A 32 -11.96 6.69 -15.39
C ALA A 32 -11.40 5.26 -15.40
N VAL A 33 -10.17 5.09 -14.91
CA VAL A 33 -9.57 3.77 -14.70
C VAL A 33 -10.20 3.10 -13.48
N GLY A 34 -10.36 3.84 -12.38
CA GLY A 34 -10.91 3.33 -11.14
C GLY A 34 -12.36 2.84 -11.22
N ALA A 35 -13.19 3.47 -12.06
CA ALA A 35 -14.58 3.07 -12.28
C ALA A 35 -14.75 1.65 -12.85
N ARG A 36 -13.68 1.04 -13.35
CA ARG A 36 -13.69 -0.34 -13.89
C ARG A 36 -13.69 -1.40 -12.80
N TYR A 37 -13.34 -1.04 -11.57
CA TYR A 37 -13.04 -2.01 -10.51
C TYR A 37 -13.87 -1.73 -9.26
N ASN A 38 -14.50 -2.77 -8.71
CA ASN A 38 -15.20 -2.65 -7.43
C ASN A 38 -14.25 -2.99 -6.28
N LEU A 39 -14.50 -2.41 -5.11
CA LEU A 39 -13.75 -2.74 -3.89
C LEU A 39 -13.87 -4.22 -3.51
N GLY A 40 -15.00 -4.86 -3.82
CA GLY A 40 -15.21 -6.29 -3.58
C GLY A 40 -14.30 -7.20 -4.42
N ASP A 41 -13.72 -6.67 -5.50
CA ASP A 41 -12.80 -7.39 -6.37
C ASP A 41 -11.34 -7.26 -5.89
N MET A 42 -11.10 -6.55 -4.78
CA MET A 42 -9.75 -6.31 -4.26
C MET A 42 -9.36 -7.33 -3.20
N LEU A 43 -8.23 -7.99 -3.42
CA LEU A 43 -7.56 -8.80 -2.42
C LEU A 43 -6.32 -8.09 -1.90
N LEU A 44 -6.30 -7.78 -0.60
CA LEU A 44 -5.12 -7.24 0.07
C LEU A 44 -4.02 -8.31 0.10
N ARG A 45 -2.81 -7.96 -0.35
CA ARG A 45 -1.68 -8.90 -0.46
C ARG A 45 -0.44 -8.48 0.30
N GLY A 46 -0.26 -7.20 0.59
CA GLY A 46 0.90 -6.72 1.32
C GLY A 46 0.76 -5.28 1.78
N GLY A 47 1.64 -4.88 2.69
CA GLY A 47 1.82 -3.51 3.12
C GLY A 47 3.27 -3.06 2.90
N THR A 48 3.47 -1.78 2.61
CA THR A 48 4.81 -1.18 2.68
C THR A 48 5.10 -0.75 4.13
N ASP A 49 6.37 -0.47 4.44
CA ASP A 49 6.75 0.13 5.73
C ASP A 49 6.18 1.56 5.89
N GLY A 50 5.92 2.24 4.76
CA GLY A 50 5.11 3.46 4.70
C GLY A 50 3.61 3.24 4.98
N ALA A 51 3.21 1.99 5.22
CA ALA A 51 1.86 1.51 5.45
C ALA A 51 0.89 1.76 4.28
N ASP A 52 1.41 1.82 3.06
CA ASP A 52 0.59 1.72 1.86
C ASP A 52 0.09 0.29 1.70
N ALA A 53 -1.16 0.13 1.29
CA ALA A 53 -1.72 -1.19 1.01
C ALA A 53 -1.53 -1.54 -0.46
N LEU A 54 -0.99 -2.74 -0.72
CA LEU A 54 -0.88 -3.35 -2.04
C LEU A 54 -1.98 -4.40 -2.21
N CYS A 55 -2.86 -4.16 -3.17
CA CYS A 55 -4.00 -5.02 -3.47
C CYS A 55 -3.90 -5.58 -4.90
N TRP A 56 -4.40 -6.79 -5.11
CA TRP A 56 -4.76 -7.28 -6.44
C TRP A 56 -6.20 -6.99 -6.75
N VAL A 57 -6.48 -6.66 -8.02
CA VAL A 57 -7.84 -6.68 -8.55
C VAL A 57 -8.10 -8.01 -9.24
N THR A 58 -9.00 -8.81 -8.68
CA THR A 58 -9.36 -10.14 -9.18
C THR A 58 -10.38 -10.08 -10.31
N SER A 59 -10.23 -9.14 -11.24
CA SER A 59 -11.19 -8.89 -12.32
C SER A 59 -11.07 -9.86 -13.48
N GLU A 60 -9.91 -10.50 -13.66
CA GLU A 60 -9.63 -11.41 -14.77
C GLU A 60 -9.53 -12.88 -14.34
N ALA A 61 -9.71 -13.81 -15.28
CA ALA A 61 -9.60 -15.24 -15.01
C ALA A 61 -8.15 -15.72 -14.77
N VAL A 62 -7.15 -14.94 -15.23
CA VAL A 62 -5.73 -15.30 -15.13
C VAL A 62 -5.08 -14.46 -14.02
N PRO A 63 -4.67 -15.07 -12.88
CA PRO A 63 -4.14 -14.33 -11.73
C PRO A 63 -2.89 -13.50 -12.01
N ASP A 64 -2.01 -13.95 -12.90
CA ASP A 64 -0.79 -13.22 -13.28
C ASP A 64 -1.07 -11.90 -14.01
N ARG A 65 -2.31 -11.70 -14.47
CA ARG A 65 -2.77 -10.48 -15.15
C ARG A 65 -3.56 -9.55 -14.24
N TRP A 66 -3.75 -9.91 -12.96
CA TRP A 66 -4.47 -9.06 -12.03
C TRP A 66 -3.72 -7.75 -11.82
N PRO A 67 -4.36 -6.60 -12.11
CA PRO A 67 -3.77 -5.29 -11.85
C PRO A 67 -3.42 -5.12 -10.37
N VAL A 68 -2.37 -4.35 -10.11
CA VAL A 68 -1.99 -3.94 -8.76
C VAL A 68 -2.64 -2.60 -8.45
N VAL A 69 -3.28 -2.51 -7.29
CA VAL A 69 -3.76 -1.25 -6.72
C VAL A 69 -2.91 -0.89 -5.53
N VAL A 70 -2.36 0.32 -5.55
CA VAL A 70 -1.73 0.92 -4.38
C VAL A 70 -2.72 1.88 -3.75
N ARG A 71 -3.04 1.66 -2.47
CA ARG A 71 -3.81 2.60 -1.64
C ARG A 71 -2.85 3.29 -0.68
N ALA A 72 -2.64 4.58 -0.91
CA ALA A 72 -1.77 5.38 -0.06
C ALA A 72 -2.40 5.60 1.32
N ARG A 73 -1.59 5.48 2.38
CA ARG A 73 -2.07 5.70 3.75
C ARG A 73 -2.49 7.15 4.02
N HIS A 74 -1.70 8.10 3.53
CA HIS A 74 -1.77 9.51 3.94
C HIS A 74 -2.58 10.41 2.99
N GLY A 75 -3.56 9.85 2.28
CA GLY A 75 -4.51 10.65 1.48
C GLY A 75 -4.09 10.85 0.03
N GLY A 76 -3.15 10.04 -0.46
CA GLY A 76 -2.77 9.99 -1.88
C GLY A 76 -3.77 9.25 -2.78
N GLY A 77 -4.90 8.79 -2.24
CA GLY A 77 -5.90 8.02 -2.95
C GLY A 77 -5.40 6.65 -3.41
N ARG A 78 -6.06 6.13 -4.44
CA ARG A 78 -5.79 4.81 -5.03
C ARG A 78 -5.27 4.95 -6.46
N SER A 79 -4.20 4.24 -6.78
CA SER A 79 -3.62 4.19 -8.12
C SER A 79 -3.67 2.76 -8.64
N VAL A 80 -4.04 2.59 -9.91
CA VAL A 80 -4.05 1.29 -10.59
C VAL A 80 -2.82 1.17 -11.47
N TYR A 81 -2.18 0.01 -11.45
CA TYR A 81 -1.07 -0.37 -12.32
C TYR A 81 -1.48 -1.62 -13.08
N GLU A 82 -1.57 -1.52 -14.41
CA GLU A 82 -1.99 -2.58 -15.34
C GLU A 82 -0.88 -3.63 -15.55
N CYS A 83 -0.33 -4.12 -14.45
CA CYS A 83 0.70 -5.17 -14.41
C CYS A 83 0.50 -6.03 -13.16
N GLY A 84 0.98 -7.28 -13.21
CA GLY A 84 0.95 -8.17 -12.04
C GLY A 84 1.92 -7.74 -10.94
N MET A 85 1.80 -8.34 -9.73
CA MET A 85 2.64 -7.96 -8.57
C MET A 85 4.12 -8.09 -8.83
N THR A 86 4.54 -9.18 -9.48
CA THR A 86 5.96 -9.42 -9.75
C THR A 86 6.53 -8.34 -10.65
N GLU A 87 5.82 -8.00 -11.72
CA GLU A 87 6.25 -6.93 -12.63
C GLU A 87 6.25 -5.58 -11.91
N PHE A 88 5.20 -5.29 -11.12
CA PHE A 88 5.13 -4.08 -10.31
C PHE A 88 6.36 -3.93 -9.38
N LEU A 89 6.70 -4.97 -8.60
CA LEU A 89 7.84 -4.95 -7.69
C LEU A 89 9.17 -4.80 -8.43
N VAL A 90 9.36 -5.49 -9.56
CA VAL A 90 10.57 -5.35 -10.39
C VAL A 90 10.70 -3.92 -10.90
N ARG A 91 9.61 -3.30 -11.38
CA ARG A 91 9.61 -1.93 -11.85
C ARG A 91 9.88 -0.92 -10.74
N VAL A 92 9.37 -1.14 -9.51
CA VAL A 92 9.72 -0.33 -8.33
C VAL A 92 11.22 -0.37 -8.06
N LEU A 93 11.81 -1.58 -8.01
CA LEU A 93 13.23 -1.75 -7.73
C LEU A 93 14.11 -1.12 -8.82
N ARG A 94 13.62 -1.03 -10.05
CA ARG A 94 14.34 -0.43 -11.19
C ARG A 94 14.06 1.05 -11.42
N ALA A 95 13.12 1.63 -10.67
CA ALA A 95 12.59 2.97 -10.91
C ALA A 95 11.97 3.15 -12.33
N ASP A 96 11.25 2.14 -12.83
CA ASP A 96 10.64 2.10 -14.17
C ASP A 96 9.21 2.70 -14.23
N PHE A 97 8.83 3.55 -13.28
CA PHE A 97 7.58 4.35 -13.33
C PHE A 97 7.92 5.85 -13.34
N ASP A 98 6.98 6.68 -13.81
CA ASP A 98 7.17 8.14 -13.90
C ASP A 98 7.36 8.80 -12.51
N GLU A 99 6.68 8.25 -11.49
CA GLU A 99 6.84 8.62 -10.08
C GLU A 99 6.91 7.37 -9.20
N CYS A 100 7.49 7.50 -7.99
CA CYS A 100 7.51 6.40 -7.04
C CYS A 100 6.06 6.01 -6.66
N PRO A 101 5.64 4.76 -6.87
CA PRO A 101 4.24 4.37 -6.75
C PRO A 101 3.79 4.17 -5.30
N VAL A 102 4.71 4.20 -4.33
CA VAL A 102 4.47 4.00 -2.90
C VAL A 102 5.07 5.14 -2.09
N SER A 103 4.54 5.38 -0.88
CA SER A 103 4.90 6.53 -0.05
C SER A 103 6.32 6.46 0.51
N ASN A 104 6.90 5.25 0.63
CA ASN A 104 8.27 5.04 1.09
C ASN A 104 9.22 4.73 -0.09
N ALA A 105 10.22 5.58 -0.32
CA ALA A 105 11.15 5.45 -1.44
C ALA A 105 12.36 4.52 -1.17
N THR A 106 12.44 3.85 -0.02
CA THR A 106 13.61 3.01 0.32
C THR A 106 13.90 1.87 -0.65
N LEU A 107 12.90 1.37 -1.39
CA LEU A 107 13.09 0.34 -2.42
C LEU A 107 13.16 0.91 -3.84
N TRP A 108 12.94 2.21 -4.00
CA TRP A 108 12.83 2.85 -5.32
C TRP A 108 14.21 2.99 -5.96
N GLY A 109 14.43 2.26 -7.06
CA GLY A 109 15.71 2.32 -7.80
C GLY A 109 16.89 1.62 -7.12
N GLU A 110 16.68 0.90 -6.01
CA GLU A 110 17.72 0.12 -5.32
C GLU A 110 18.35 -0.97 -6.20
N GLY A 111 17.64 -1.41 -7.25
CA GLY A 111 18.11 -2.41 -8.21
C GLY A 111 18.21 -3.84 -7.66
N THR A 112 18.32 -3.99 -6.33
CA THR A 112 18.34 -5.26 -5.62
C THR A 112 17.46 -5.19 -4.37
N ALA A 113 16.79 -6.29 -4.06
CA ALA A 113 16.03 -6.43 -2.82
C ALA A 113 16.66 -7.50 -1.95
N ARG A 114 16.82 -7.21 -0.66
CA ARG A 114 17.26 -8.18 0.34
C ARG A 114 16.03 -8.62 1.13
N LEU A 115 15.80 -9.92 1.18
CA LEU A 115 14.73 -10.48 2.01
C LEU A 115 15.17 -10.43 3.48
N LEU A 116 14.37 -9.77 4.31
CA LEU A 116 14.46 -9.86 5.76
C LEU A 116 13.29 -10.71 6.26
N ASN A 117 13.56 -11.80 6.97
CA ASN A 117 12.51 -12.60 7.55
C ASN A 117 11.94 -11.93 8.80
N PHE A 118 10.65 -12.11 9.10
CA PHE A 118 10.02 -11.59 10.33
C PHE A 118 10.76 -11.97 11.63
N ARG A 119 11.48 -13.10 11.65
CA ARG A 119 12.30 -13.48 12.81
C ARG A 119 13.54 -12.62 12.96
N GLU A 120 14.10 -12.15 11.85
CA GLU A 120 15.30 -11.33 11.74
C GLU A 120 14.97 -9.85 11.87
N GLU A 121 13.72 -9.43 11.64
CA GLU A 121 13.24 -8.07 11.93
C GLU A 121 13.50 -7.65 13.39
N ARG A 122 13.59 -8.60 14.33
CA ARG A 122 13.98 -8.31 15.73
C ARG A 122 15.30 -7.54 15.86
N PHE A 123 16.24 -7.74 14.91
CA PHE A 123 17.51 -7.04 14.95
C PHE A 123 17.30 -5.54 14.77
N LEU A 124 16.35 -5.13 13.91
CA LEU A 124 15.99 -3.72 13.76
C LEU A 124 15.43 -3.13 15.07
N ASP A 125 14.57 -3.88 15.78
CA ASP A 125 14.03 -3.48 17.09
C ASP A 125 15.13 -3.35 18.16
N GLU A 126 16.18 -4.17 18.05
CA GLU A 126 17.36 -4.15 18.90
C GLU A 126 18.39 -3.08 18.49
N GLY A 127 18.13 -2.33 17.42
CA GLY A 127 19.05 -1.31 16.90
C GLY A 127 20.30 -1.90 16.25
N VAL A 128 20.18 -3.09 15.67
CA VAL A 128 21.22 -3.84 14.97
C VAL A 128 20.86 -3.99 13.50
N ASP A 129 21.79 -3.70 12.61
CA ASP A 129 21.63 -3.92 11.17
C ASP A 129 21.57 -5.42 10.90
N PRO A 130 20.47 -5.95 10.32
CA PRO A 130 20.29 -7.40 10.19
C PRO A 130 21.17 -8.04 9.11
N TRP A 131 21.88 -7.24 8.32
CA TRP A 131 22.78 -7.73 7.27
C TRP A 131 24.25 -7.71 7.67
N THR A 132 24.65 -6.81 8.55
CA THR A 132 26.04 -6.64 9.00
C THR A 132 26.24 -7.05 10.46
N GLY A 133 25.19 -7.03 11.27
CA GLY A 133 25.25 -7.25 12.71
C GLY A 133 25.82 -6.06 13.49
N GLU A 134 26.08 -4.93 12.82
CA GLU A 134 26.57 -3.70 13.45
C GLU A 134 25.43 -2.90 14.07
N SER A 135 25.74 -2.00 14.99
CA SER A 135 24.70 -1.11 15.55
C SER A 135 24.24 -0.10 14.50
N LEU A 136 22.92 0.11 14.43
CA LEU A 136 22.30 1.17 13.66
C LEU A 136 22.44 2.55 14.32
N ASP A 137 22.82 2.61 15.60
CA ASP A 137 23.15 3.86 16.27
C ASP A 137 24.57 4.29 15.87
N PRO A 138 24.73 5.37 15.10
CA PRO A 138 26.04 5.85 14.66
C PRO A 138 26.95 6.31 15.81
N PHE A 139 26.41 6.43 17.03
CA PHE A 139 27.15 6.84 18.23
C PHE A 139 27.46 5.68 19.20
N ALA A 140 27.07 4.44 18.89
CA ALA A 140 27.22 3.30 19.81
C ALA A 140 28.67 2.94 20.20
N GLY A 141 29.68 3.55 19.57
CA GLY A 141 31.11 3.33 19.82
C GLY A 141 31.93 4.59 20.13
N LEU A 142 31.27 5.72 20.39
CA LEU A 142 31.88 7.03 20.73
C LEU A 142 31.73 7.33 22.23
#